data_AF-A0A352NF38-F1
#
_entry.id   AF-A0A352NF38-F1
#
_cell.length_a   1.000
_cell.length_b   1.000
_cell.length_c   1.000
_cell.angle_alpha   90.00
_cell.angle_beta   90.00
_cell.angle_gamma   90.00
#
_symmetry.space_group_name_H-M   'P 1'
#
loop_
_entity.id
_entity.type
_entity.pdbx_description
1 polymer ?
#
loop_
_entity_poly.entity_id
_entity_poly.type
_entity_poly.pdbx_seq_one_letter_code
_entity_poly.pdbx_strand_id
1 'polypeptide(L)' 'FGGHSTEYEVSLQSACSVIENLHPEKYHVILLGITRQGEWMKYGGGIRQIQNDTWRQHDSCVPAVISPDR' A
#
# COMPACT_ATOMS: atom_id res chain seq x y z
N PHE A 1 -2.35 0.48 -2.87
CA PHE A 1 -3.42 -0.28 -2.17
C PHE A 1 -4.23 0.68 -1.31
N GLY A 2 -5.37 0.23 -0.77
CA GLY A 2 -6.31 1.10 -0.07
C GLY A 2 -7.11 1.98 -1.05
N GLY A 3 -7.28 3.27 -0.74
CA GLY A 3 -8.01 4.25 -1.55
C GLY A 3 -9.15 4.95 -0.80
N HIS A 4 -9.52 6.15 -1.25
CA HIS A 4 -10.78 6.79 -0.85
C HIS A 4 -11.95 6.17 -1.64
N SER A 5 -12.26 4.91 -1.33
CA SER A 5 -13.28 4.11 -2.02
C SER A 5 -14.02 3.20 -1.04
N THR A 6 -15.25 2.84 -1.37
CA THR A 6 -16.01 1.78 -0.69
C THR A 6 -15.35 0.40 -0.81
N GLU A 7 -14.46 0.22 -1.79
CA GLU A 7 -13.71 -1.02 -2.04
C GLU A 7 -12.34 -1.04 -1.33
N TYR A 8 -12.11 -0.15 -0.36
CA TYR A 8 -10.84 -0.04 0.35
C TYR A 8 -10.32 -1.38 0.88
N GLU A 9 -11.18 -2.16 1.56
CA GLU A 9 -10.81 -3.48 2.13
C GLU A 9 -10.46 -4.49 1.05
N VAL A 10 -11.22 -4.51 -0.04
CA VAL A 10 -10.95 -5.37 -1.20
C VAL A 10 -9.59 -5.00 -1.81
N SER A 11 -9.29 -3.71 -1.94
CA SER A 11 -8.00 -3.21 -2.41
C SER A 11 -6.83 -3.65 -1.53
N LEU A 12 -7.00 -3.70 -0.19
CA LEU A 12 -5.99 -4.24 0.72
C LEU A 12 -5.75 -5.74 0.47
N GLN A 13 -6.83 -6.52 0.37
CA GLN A 13 -6.75 -7.97 0.13
C GLN A 13 -6.13 -8.29 -1.22
N SER A 14 -6.55 -7.60 -2.29
CA SER A 14 -5.98 -7.75 -3.63
C SER A 14 -4.49 -7.43 -3.65
N ALA A 15 -4.07 -6.36 -2.97
CA ALA A 15 -2.67 -6.00 -2.90
C ALA A 15 -1.83 -7.05 -2.16
N CYS A 16 -2.32 -7.61 -1.04
CA CYS A 16 -1.63 -8.68 -0.33
C CYS A 16 -1.39 -9.88 -1.25
N SER A 17 -2.43 -10.33 -1.97
CA SER A 17 -2.32 -11.45 -2.91
C SER A 17 -1.30 -11.18 -4.04
N VAL A 18 -1.29 -9.97 -4.60
CA VAL A 18 -0.31 -9.60 -5.64
C VAL A 18 1.12 -9.59 -5.10
N ILE A 19 1.34 -9.00 -3.92
CA ILE A 19 2.69 -8.91 -3.32
C ILE A 19 3.23 -10.29 -2.97
N GLU A 20 2.39 -11.18 -2.42
CA GLU A 20 2.78 -12.55 -2.05
C GLU A 20 3.20 -13.40 -3.26
N ASN A 21 2.61 -13.17 -4.43
CA ASN A 21 2.86 -13.95 -5.63
C ASN A 21 3.87 -13.29 -6.59
N LEU A 22 4.47 -12.17 -6.20
CA LEU A 22 5.40 -11.44 -7.04
C LEU A 22 6.80 -12.07 -6.99
N HIS A 23 7.46 -12.23 -8.14
CA HIS A 23 8.84 -12.73 -8.19
C HIS A 23 9.82 -11.68 -7.67
N PRO A 24 10.48 -11.89 -6.51
CA PRO A 24 11.26 -10.86 -5.83
C PRO A 24 12.55 -10.48 -6.59
N GLU A 25 13.13 -11.40 -7.36
CA GLU A 25 14.35 -11.12 -8.13
C GLU A 25 14.08 -10.30 -9.39
N LYS A 26 12.84 -10.32 -9.89
CA LYS A 26 12.46 -9.63 -11.14
C LYS A 26 11.99 -8.20 -10.89
N TYR A 27 11.50 -7.90 -9.70
CA TYR A 27 10.83 -6.64 -9.42
C TYR A 27 11.28 -6.02 -8.10
N HIS A 28 11.55 -4.73 -8.12
CA HIS A 28 11.68 -3.92 -6.92
C HIS A 28 10.33 -3.32 -6.55
N VAL A 29 9.72 -3.80 -5.47
CA VAL A 29 8.36 -3.39 -5.06
C VAL A 29 8.43 -2.15 -4.18
N ILE A 30 7.72 -1.10 -4.59
CA ILE A 30 7.46 0.08 -3.77
C ILE A 30 5.99 0.05 -3.36
N LEU A 31 5.76 -0.01 -2.05
CA LEU A 31 4.42 -0.08 -1.48
C LEU A 31 3.89 1.34 -1.26
N LEU A 32 2.85 1.71 -2.03
CA LEU A 32 2.10 2.94 -1.85
C LEU A 32 0.67 2.62 -1.40
N GLY A 33 0.32 3.12 -0.22
CA GLY A 33 -1.01 3.05 0.36
C GLY A 33 -1.72 4.39 0.24
N ILE A 34 -3.02 4.35 -0.02
CA ILE A 34 -3.90 5.53 0.06
C ILE A 34 -4.85 5.28 1.21
N THR A 35 -4.89 6.18 2.19
CA THR A 35 -5.79 6.05 3.35
C THR A 35 -7.25 6.19 2.92
N ARG A 36 -8.19 5.81 3.80
CA ARG A 36 -9.61 6.11 3.59
C ARG A 36 -9.91 7.60 3.52
N GLN A 37 -8.99 8.47 3.95
CA GLN A 37 -9.09 9.92 3.86
C GLN A 37 -8.48 10.46 2.56
N GLY A 38 -7.89 9.59 1.72
CA GLY A 38 -7.24 9.98 0.47
C GLY A 38 -5.78 10.41 0.61
N GLU A 39 -5.18 10.23 1.79
CA GLU A 39 -3.78 10.58 2.02
C GLU A 39 -2.87 9.49 1.44
N TRP A 40 -1.84 9.92 0.71
CA TRP A 40 -0.89 9.03 0.06
C TRP A 40 0.32 8.82 0.95
N MET A 41 0.68 7.55 1.16
CA MET A 41 1.75 7.15 2.05
C MET A 41 2.61 6.09 1.39
N LYS A 42 3.93 6.29 1.38
CA LYS A 42 4.88 5.20 1.16
C LYS A 42 4.99 4.37 2.43
N TYR A 43 4.85 3.08 2.26
CA TYR A 43 4.86 2.10 3.34
C TYR A 43 6.09 1.20 3.19
N GLY A 44 6.82 0.97 4.29
CA GLY A 44 8.01 0.11 4.30
C GLY A 44 7.88 -1.13 5.18
N GLY A 45 6.69 -1.42 5.70
CA GLY A 45 6.46 -2.59 6.56
C GLY A 45 6.06 -3.84 5.78
N GLY A 46 5.64 -4.88 6.51
CA GLY A 46 5.26 -6.17 5.94
C GLY A 46 3.81 -6.23 5.44
N ILE A 47 3.48 -7.35 4.77
CA ILE A 47 2.15 -7.62 4.21
C ILE A 47 1.10 -7.78 5.32
N ARG A 48 1.48 -8.33 6.48
CA ARG A 48 0.55 -8.59 7.60
C ARG A 48 -0.20 -7.35 8.08
N GLN A 49 0.48 -6.21 8.17
CA GLN A 49 -0.17 -4.97 8.61
C GLN A 49 -1.10 -4.40 7.52
N ILE A 50 -0.83 -4.69 6.24
CA ILE A 50 -1.76 -4.34 5.14
C ILE A 50 -3.02 -5.19 5.29
N GLN A 51 -2.88 -6.51 5.47
CA GLN A 51 -4.00 -7.44 5.62
C GLN A 51 -4.89 -7.11 6.83
N ASN A 52 -4.29 -6.66 7.93
CA ASN A 52 -4.99 -6.32 9.17
C ASN A 52 -5.47 -4.86 9.22
N ASP A 53 -5.31 -4.08 8.13
CA ASP A 53 -5.63 -2.64 8.09
C ASP A 53 -4.96 -1.80 9.20
N THR A 54 -3.75 -2.19 9.61
CA THR A 54 -2.94 -1.48 10.61
C THR A 54 -1.71 -0.81 10.02
N TRP A 55 -1.45 -0.99 8.72
CA TRP A 55 -0.27 -0.50 8.01
C TRP A 55 -0.02 1.01 8.21
N ARG A 56 -1.07 1.82 8.29
CA ARG A 56 -1.01 3.29 8.48
C ARG A 56 -0.40 3.73 9.81
N GLN A 57 -0.38 2.84 10.82
CA GLN A 57 0.18 3.12 12.14
C GLN A 57 1.66 2.73 12.22
N HIS A 58 2.21 2.13 11.17
CA HIS A 58 3.59 1.67 11.16
C HIS A 58 4.56 2.84 11.01
N ASP A 59 5.64 2.85 11.80
CA ASP A 59 6.63 3.96 11.84
C ASP A 59 7.35 4.23 10.51
N SER A 60 7.30 3.27 9.58
CA SER A 60 7.88 3.44 8.23
C SER A 60 6.98 4.21 7.26
N CYS A 61 5.76 4.56 7.66
CA CYS A 61 4.85 5.34 6.84
C CYS A 61 5.38 6.77 6.67
N VAL A 62 5.63 7.16 5.42
CA VAL A 62 6.02 8.53 5.06
C VAL A 62 5.04 9.09 4.03
N PRO A 63 4.62 10.36 4.13
CA PRO A 63 3.79 10.98 3.11
C PRO A 63 4.44 10.88 1.73
N ALA A 64 3.62 10.62 0.71
CA ALA A 64 4.06 10.46 -0.66
C ALA A 64 3.13 11.20 -1.62
N VAL A 65 3.65 11.60 -2.77
CA VAL A 65 2.87 12.10 -3.90
C VAL A 65 3.45 11.52 -5.19
N ILE A 66 2.60 11.29 -6.18
CA ILE A 66 3.05 10.99 -7.54
C ILE A 66 2.98 12.29 -8.33
N SER A 67 4.13 12.74 -8.83
CA SER A 67 4.16 13.91 -9.69
C SER A 67 3.34 13.63 -10.95
N PRO A 68 2.44 14.54 -11.36
CA PRO A 68 1.75 14.42 -12.64
C PRO A 68 2.67 14.73 -13.83
N ASP A 69 3.88 15.22 -13.58
CA ASP A 69 4.88 15.58 -14.58
C ASP A 69 5.64 14.36 -15.14
N ARG A 70 6.09 14.42 -16.40
CA ARG A 70 6.77 13.33 -17.11
C ARG A 70 8.22 13.66 -17.46
#